data_AF-A0A2N2T312-F1
#
_entry.id   AF-A0A2N2T312-F1
#
_cell.length_a   1.000
_cell.length_b   1.000
_cell.length_c   1.000
_cell.angle_alpha   90.00
_cell.angle_beta   90.00
_cell.angle_gamma   90.00
#
_symmetry.space_group_name_H-M   'P 1'
#
loop_
_entity.id
_entity.type
_entity.pdbx_description
1 polymer ?
#
loop_
_entity_poly.entity_id
_entity_poly.type
_entity_poly.pdbx_seq_one_letter_code
_entity_poly.pdbx_strand_id
1 'polypeptide(L)'
;MPGGMHPWMDPAAKTRLWPHDHAPIYQAYDRIFGCRQHGQANLQSMHLNLPFADDAEFARLHAAVRLLLPILPALAASSPFADGKPSGFLDTRMEAYRTAVRSVPSVIGQVIPETVSSRVEHEAQVLAPMYRDIAPLDPHGVLQHEWLNARGAIPRFDRNAIEVRVIDVQECPQADLAIAAAATAVIRALYDDRWSPLAMQQAFGTEALARILLACIRDADQAVIDDAGYLRMLGFPDRHCRAGELWRYLIETTSLEHSVNWGEPLRMMLDHGPLARRILRAVGTDHSKDRLQSVYLELCDCLEAGRLFAD
;
A
#
# COMPACT_ATOMS: atom_id res chain seq x y z
N MET A 1 -12.21 12.20 -8.65
CA MET A 1 -10.92 12.87 -8.40
C MET A 1 -9.91 11.78 -8.09
N PRO A 2 -8.80 11.71 -8.83
CA PRO A 2 -7.77 10.69 -8.62
C PRO A 2 -6.93 10.98 -7.35
N GLY A 3 -6.09 10.02 -6.97
CA GLY A 3 -5.24 10.08 -5.77
C GLY A 3 -5.74 9.23 -4.61
N GLY A 4 -4.85 8.92 -3.66
CA GLY A 4 -5.13 7.98 -2.57
C GLY A 4 -6.14 8.46 -1.53
N MET A 5 -6.37 9.77 -1.43
CA MET A 5 -7.36 10.39 -0.55
C MET A 5 -7.93 11.65 -1.18
N HIS A 6 -9.21 11.94 -0.91
CA HIS A 6 -9.79 13.21 -1.28
C HIS A 6 -9.30 14.31 -0.29
N PRO A 7 -8.73 15.43 -0.78
CA PRO A 7 -8.05 16.41 0.06
C PRO A 7 -8.98 17.21 0.99
N TRP A 8 -10.28 17.33 0.68
CA TRP A 8 -11.27 18.09 1.48
C TRP A 8 -12.46 17.26 1.98
N MET A 9 -12.37 15.93 1.97
CA MET A 9 -13.47 15.11 2.46
C MET A 9 -13.47 15.17 3.98
N ASP A 10 -14.55 15.67 4.58
CA ASP A 10 -14.82 15.55 6.00
C ASP A 10 -15.55 14.22 6.25
N PRO A 11 -14.87 13.19 6.79
CA PRO A 11 -15.48 11.89 7.01
C PRO A 11 -16.51 11.91 8.15
N ALA A 12 -16.43 12.85 9.09
CA ALA A 12 -17.43 12.95 10.16
C ALA A 12 -18.80 13.38 9.61
N ALA A 13 -18.80 14.37 8.70
CA ALA A 13 -20.03 14.91 8.13
C ALA A 13 -20.53 14.16 6.88
N LYS A 14 -19.62 13.60 6.06
CA LYS A 14 -19.97 13.12 4.71
C LYS A 14 -20.07 11.60 4.58
N THR A 15 -19.57 10.82 5.54
CA THR A 15 -19.57 9.35 5.45
C THR A 15 -20.99 8.80 5.43
N ARG A 16 -21.27 7.94 4.46
CA ARG A 16 -22.49 7.12 4.39
C ARG A 16 -22.07 5.66 4.35
N LEU A 17 -22.66 4.85 5.22
CA LEU A 17 -22.43 3.40 5.20
C LEU A 17 -23.11 2.80 3.97
N TRP A 18 -22.46 1.79 3.39
CA TRP A 18 -23.00 1.04 2.25
C TRP A 18 -24.33 0.37 2.64
N PRO A 19 -25.46 0.72 1.99
CA PRO A 19 -26.79 0.27 2.43
C PRO A 19 -27.29 -1.00 1.74
N HIS A 20 -26.49 -1.61 0.86
CA HIS A 20 -26.90 -2.74 0.02
C HIS A 20 -26.35 -4.07 0.55
N ASP A 21 -26.13 -5.05 -0.34
CA ASP A 21 -25.59 -6.35 0.03
C ASP A 21 -24.35 -6.22 0.92
N HIS A 22 -24.26 -7.11 1.91
CA HIS A 22 -23.25 -7.07 2.97
C HIS A 22 -23.35 -5.86 3.93
N ALA A 23 -24.45 -5.08 3.93
CA ALA A 23 -24.69 -4.01 4.90
C ALA A 23 -24.40 -4.39 6.38
N PRO A 24 -24.75 -5.61 6.87
CA PRO A 24 -24.39 -6.01 8.23
C PRO A 24 -22.89 -5.93 8.55
N ILE A 25 -22.01 -6.18 7.57
CA ILE A 25 -20.56 -6.07 7.72
C ILE A 25 -20.16 -4.60 7.92
N TYR A 26 -20.66 -3.69 7.08
CA TYR A 26 -20.37 -2.26 7.21
C TYR A 26 -20.92 -1.66 8.50
N GLN A 27 -22.09 -2.11 8.95
CA GLN A 27 -22.68 -1.72 10.23
C GLN A 27 -21.86 -2.25 11.42
N ALA A 28 -21.36 -3.48 11.35
CA ALA A 28 -20.47 -4.03 12.36
C ALA A 28 -19.14 -3.25 12.41
N TYR A 29 -18.56 -2.93 11.26
CA TYR A 29 -17.38 -2.06 11.18
C TYR A 29 -17.62 -0.68 11.80
N ASP A 30 -18.73 0.00 11.48
CA ASP A 30 -19.02 1.32 12.06
C ASP A 30 -19.21 1.23 13.58
N ARG A 31 -19.91 0.20 14.05
CA ARG A 31 -20.13 -0.03 15.49
C ARG A 31 -18.82 -0.25 16.25
N ILE A 32 -17.86 -0.99 15.68
CA ILE A 32 -16.66 -1.45 16.38
C ILE A 32 -15.49 -0.46 16.21
N PHE A 33 -15.30 0.08 15.01
CA PHE A 33 -14.14 0.89 14.65
C PHE A 33 -14.47 2.35 14.36
N GLY A 34 -15.75 2.69 14.16
CA GLY A 34 -16.17 4.02 13.73
C GLY A 34 -15.71 4.32 12.30
N CYS A 35 -16.62 4.22 11.32
CA CYS A 35 -16.29 4.43 9.91
C CYS A 35 -16.20 5.91 9.53
N ARG A 36 -16.64 6.81 10.41
CA ARG A 36 -16.64 8.27 10.21
C ARG A 36 -15.26 8.90 10.44
N GLN A 37 -14.21 8.28 9.89
CA GLN A 37 -12.82 8.74 9.96
C GLN A 37 -12.10 8.46 8.63
N HIS A 38 -10.98 9.15 8.39
CA HIS A 38 -10.25 9.04 7.13
C HIS A 38 -9.83 7.62 6.80
N GLY A 39 -9.28 6.88 7.78
CA GLY A 39 -8.81 5.51 7.65
C GLY A 39 -9.88 4.47 7.31
N GLN A 40 -11.13 4.89 7.13
CA GLN A 40 -12.26 4.03 6.79
C GLN A 40 -13.01 4.58 5.56
N ALA A 41 -13.30 5.88 5.52
CA ALA A 41 -14.21 6.46 4.52
C ALA A 41 -13.53 7.31 3.44
N ASN A 42 -12.27 7.72 3.61
CA ASN A 42 -11.56 8.58 2.66
C ASN A 42 -10.30 7.88 2.12
N LEU A 43 -10.43 6.66 1.61
CA LEU A 43 -9.32 5.87 1.09
C LEU A 43 -9.62 5.43 -0.35
N GLN A 44 -8.67 5.64 -1.26
CA GLN A 44 -8.69 5.11 -2.61
C GLN A 44 -7.41 4.31 -2.83
N SER A 45 -7.54 3.01 -3.08
CA SER A 45 -6.40 2.10 -3.21
C SER A 45 -6.52 1.29 -4.50
N MET A 46 -5.41 1.11 -5.20
CA MET A 46 -5.30 0.07 -6.22
C MET A 46 -4.88 -1.22 -5.51
N HIS A 47 -5.62 -2.31 -5.74
CA HIS A 47 -5.25 -3.62 -5.20
C HIS A 47 -4.63 -4.50 -6.29
N LEU A 48 -3.41 -5.01 -6.04
CA LEU A 48 -2.75 -5.99 -6.89
C LEU A 48 -3.02 -7.40 -6.35
N ASN A 49 -3.63 -8.27 -7.15
CA ASN A 49 -3.92 -9.64 -6.77
C ASN A 49 -3.00 -10.60 -7.52
N LEU A 50 -2.18 -11.35 -6.79
CA LEU A 50 -1.20 -12.28 -7.36
C LEU A 50 -1.60 -13.74 -7.04
N PRO A 51 -1.79 -14.60 -8.05
CA PRO A 51 -2.28 -15.96 -7.85
C PRO A 51 -1.17 -16.92 -7.35
N PHE A 52 -1.58 -17.97 -6.66
CA PHE A 52 -0.76 -19.13 -6.27
C PHE A 52 -1.58 -20.42 -6.43
N ALA A 53 -0.96 -21.56 -6.67
CA ALA A 53 -1.67 -22.83 -6.85
C ALA A 53 -1.84 -23.65 -5.56
N ASP A 54 -0.84 -23.60 -4.67
CA ASP A 54 -0.76 -24.42 -3.46
C ASP A 54 0.04 -23.73 -2.35
N ASP A 55 0.23 -24.42 -1.22
CA ASP A 55 0.98 -23.89 -0.07
C ASP A 55 2.45 -23.59 -0.40
N ALA A 56 3.07 -24.31 -1.34
CA ALA A 56 4.47 -24.08 -1.72
C ALA A 56 4.61 -22.79 -2.54
N GLU A 57 3.72 -22.56 -3.51
CA GLU A 57 3.66 -21.29 -4.24
C GLU A 57 3.25 -20.14 -3.32
N PHE A 58 2.29 -20.37 -2.41
CA PHE A 58 1.88 -19.39 -1.41
C PHE A 58 3.06 -18.96 -0.53
N ALA A 59 3.82 -19.90 0.03
CA ALA A 59 4.96 -19.60 0.90
C ALA A 59 6.00 -18.71 0.21
N ARG A 60 6.31 -18.99 -1.07
CA ARG A 60 7.25 -18.22 -1.89
C ARG A 60 6.71 -16.83 -2.20
N LEU A 61 5.46 -16.76 -2.69
CA LEU A 61 4.83 -15.50 -3.06
C LEU A 61 4.66 -14.58 -1.86
N HIS A 62 4.24 -15.13 -0.73
CA HIS A 62 4.04 -14.39 0.49
C HIS A 62 5.34 -13.81 1.04
N ALA A 63 6.44 -14.58 1.03
CA ALA A 63 7.76 -14.08 1.43
C ALA A 63 8.24 -12.94 0.52
N ALA A 64 8.09 -13.09 -0.80
CA ALA A 64 8.44 -12.06 -1.77
C ALA A 64 7.61 -10.76 -1.60
N VAL A 65 6.29 -10.90 -1.45
CA VAL A 65 5.38 -9.77 -1.21
C VAL A 65 5.77 -9.03 0.08
N ARG A 66 6.02 -9.75 1.18
CA ARG A 66 6.44 -9.16 2.47
C ARG A 66 7.65 -8.25 2.32
N LEU A 67 8.64 -8.64 1.53
CA LEU A 67 9.86 -7.85 1.31
C LEU A 67 9.63 -6.61 0.44
N LEU A 68 8.69 -6.66 -0.52
CA LEU A 68 8.41 -5.50 -1.36
C LEU A 68 7.48 -4.47 -0.68
N LEU A 69 6.52 -4.93 0.11
CA LEU A 69 5.49 -4.07 0.75
C LEU A 69 6.02 -2.75 1.34
N PRO A 70 7.15 -2.74 2.11
CA PRO A 70 7.62 -1.53 2.78
C PRO A 70 7.95 -0.37 1.86
N ILE A 71 8.39 -0.64 0.64
CA ILE A 71 8.87 0.41 -0.28
C ILE A 71 7.84 0.79 -1.33
N LEU A 72 6.67 0.13 -1.40
CA LEU A 72 5.63 0.51 -2.36
C LEU A 72 5.17 1.98 -2.23
N PRO A 73 4.99 2.56 -1.02
CA PRO A 73 4.68 3.98 -0.89
C PRO A 73 5.73 4.91 -1.49
N ALA A 74 7.00 4.47 -1.57
CA ALA A 74 8.06 5.27 -2.17
C ALA A 74 7.83 5.54 -3.67
N LEU A 75 7.15 4.63 -4.35
CA LEU A 75 6.76 4.80 -5.75
C LEU A 75 5.32 5.30 -5.89
N ALA A 76 4.42 4.87 -5.00
CA ALA A 76 2.98 4.99 -5.17
C ALA A 76 2.29 6.08 -4.34
N ALA A 77 2.96 6.74 -3.39
CA ALA A 77 2.29 7.74 -2.56
C ALA A 77 1.60 8.84 -3.40
N SER A 78 0.31 9.09 -3.20
CA SER A 78 -0.44 10.11 -3.95
C SER A 78 -1.40 10.94 -3.09
N SER A 79 -1.25 10.89 -1.76
CA SER A 79 -2.18 11.48 -0.80
C SER A 79 -1.52 12.43 0.20
N PRO A 80 -0.89 13.56 -0.21
CA PRO A 80 -0.16 14.43 0.73
C PRO A 80 -1.01 15.44 1.51
N PHE A 81 -2.31 15.56 1.18
CA PHE A 81 -3.24 16.50 1.82
C PHE A 81 -4.42 15.77 2.48
N ALA A 82 -4.84 16.28 3.63
CA ALA A 82 -6.08 15.95 4.29
C ALA A 82 -6.67 17.21 4.94
N ASP A 83 -8.00 17.31 5.03
CA ASP A 83 -8.71 18.47 5.58
C ASP A 83 -8.27 19.83 4.98
N GLY A 84 -7.88 19.82 3.70
CA GLY A 84 -7.39 20.99 2.96
C GLY A 84 -6.00 21.48 3.38
N LYS A 85 -5.21 20.67 4.10
CA LYS A 85 -3.88 21.05 4.60
C LYS A 85 -2.86 19.94 4.33
N PRO A 86 -1.55 20.28 4.23
CA PRO A 86 -0.50 19.27 4.21
C PRO A 86 -0.60 18.41 5.47
N SER A 87 -0.58 17.09 5.33
CA SER A 87 -0.74 16.16 6.46
C SER A 87 0.56 15.92 7.22
N GLY A 88 1.71 16.22 6.59
CA GLY A 88 3.05 15.81 7.06
C GLY A 88 3.47 14.40 6.60
N PHE A 89 2.66 13.73 5.79
CA PHE A 89 2.96 12.43 5.17
C PHE A 89 2.78 12.53 3.66
N LEU A 90 3.63 11.83 2.90
CA LEU A 90 3.45 11.69 1.45
C LEU A 90 2.30 10.70 1.15
N ASP A 91 2.15 9.66 1.98
CA ASP A 91 1.06 8.68 1.91
C ASP A 91 0.14 8.80 3.14
N THR A 92 -0.70 9.83 3.16
CA THR A 92 -1.66 10.02 4.27
C THR A 92 -2.68 8.88 4.32
N ARG A 93 -2.99 8.25 3.18
CA ARG A 93 -3.92 7.13 3.11
C ARG A 93 -3.44 6.01 4.02
N MET A 94 -2.18 5.61 3.90
CA MET A 94 -1.60 4.54 4.69
C MET A 94 -1.42 4.92 6.16
N GLU A 95 -1.11 6.18 6.48
CA GLU A 95 -1.07 6.66 7.86
C GLU A 95 -2.46 6.57 8.53
N ALA A 96 -3.51 6.98 7.82
CA ALA A 96 -4.88 6.88 8.32
C ALA A 96 -5.34 5.41 8.40
N TYR A 97 -5.01 4.59 7.39
CA TYR A 97 -5.38 3.18 7.32
C TYR A 97 -4.79 2.36 8.46
N ARG A 98 -3.48 2.50 8.73
CA ARG A 98 -2.78 1.71 9.75
C ARG A 98 -3.29 1.96 11.18
N THR A 99 -4.00 3.06 11.41
CA THR A 99 -4.57 3.43 12.71
C THR A 99 -6.08 3.21 12.79
N ALA A 100 -6.73 2.83 11.68
CA ALA A 100 -8.19 2.77 11.53
C ALA A 100 -8.88 1.73 12.43
N VAL A 101 -8.16 0.68 12.83
CA VAL A 101 -8.66 -0.46 13.60
C VAL A 101 -7.96 -0.63 14.95
N ARG A 102 -7.41 0.47 15.51
CA ARG A 102 -6.58 0.46 16.73
C ARG A 102 -7.24 -0.18 17.97
N SER A 103 -8.57 -0.27 18.02
CA SER A 103 -9.29 -0.92 19.12
C SER A 103 -9.10 -2.44 19.13
N VAL A 104 -8.75 -3.05 17.99
CA VAL A 104 -8.40 -4.48 17.88
C VAL A 104 -7.11 -4.62 17.05
N PRO A 105 -5.94 -4.44 17.67
CA PRO A 105 -4.66 -4.34 16.93
C PRO A 105 -4.33 -5.55 16.03
N SER A 106 -4.75 -6.76 16.40
CA SER A 106 -4.50 -7.99 15.63
C SER A 106 -5.13 -7.98 14.22
N VAL A 107 -6.13 -7.11 14.00
CA VAL A 107 -6.83 -6.94 12.71
C VAL A 107 -5.91 -6.43 11.61
N ILE A 108 -4.98 -5.55 11.95
CA ILE A 108 -4.03 -4.94 11.00
C ILE A 108 -2.57 -5.33 11.29
N GLY A 109 -2.27 -5.79 12.50
CA GLY A 109 -0.91 -6.12 12.92
C GLY A 109 0.02 -4.91 12.75
N GLN A 110 1.18 -5.14 12.14
CA GLN A 110 2.13 -4.08 11.78
C GLN A 110 1.94 -3.56 10.35
N VAL A 111 0.75 -3.77 9.76
CA VAL A 111 0.45 -3.66 8.31
C VAL A 111 1.21 -4.70 7.48
N ILE A 112 2.50 -4.90 7.71
CA ILE A 112 3.26 -6.02 7.13
C ILE A 112 2.74 -7.34 7.73
N PRO A 113 2.34 -8.33 6.90
CA PRO A 113 1.89 -9.62 7.42
C PRO A 113 3.05 -10.39 8.08
N GLU A 114 2.70 -11.24 9.05
CA GLU A 114 3.61 -12.18 9.70
C GLU A 114 4.14 -13.21 8.70
N THR A 115 5.27 -13.85 8.97
CA THR A 115 5.71 -14.98 8.14
C THR A 115 4.82 -16.19 8.40
N VAL A 116 4.06 -16.61 7.39
CA VAL A 116 3.34 -17.89 7.35
C VAL A 116 3.59 -18.57 6.01
N SER A 117 3.61 -19.90 6.01
CA SER A 117 3.98 -20.73 4.86
C SER A 117 2.87 -21.63 4.33
N SER A 118 1.71 -21.70 4.99
CA SER A 118 0.57 -22.49 4.54
C SER A 118 -0.75 -21.86 4.93
N ARG A 119 -1.85 -22.36 4.34
CA ARG A 119 -3.21 -22.03 4.79
C ARG A 119 -3.42 -22.34 6.27
N VAL A 120 -2.97 -23.51 6.71
CA VAL A 120 -3.14 -23.97 8.11
C VAL A 120 -2.40 -23.03 9.07
N GLU A 121 -1.17 -22.62 8.74
CA GLU A 121 -0.43 -21.66 9.54
C GLU A 121 -1.08 -20.28 9.54
N HIS A 122 -1.58 -19.80 8.39
CA HIS A 122 -2.29 -18.53 8.32
C HIS A 122 -3.57 -18.55 9.18
N GLU A 123 -4.35 -19.63 9.12
CA GLU A 123 -5.54 -19.80 9.96
C GLU A 123 -5.17 -19.80 11.45
N ALA A 124 -4.14 -20.55 11.85
CA ALA A 124 -3.74 -20.70 13.24
C ALA A 124 -3.07 -19.44 13.83
N GLN A 125 -2.21 -18.76 13.06
CA GLN A 125 -1.37 -17.67 13.56
C GLN A 125 -1.94 -16.28 13.27
N VAL A 126 -2.80 -16.14 12.26
CA VAL A 126 -3.37 -14.84 11.86
C VAL A 126 -4.86 -14.78 12.15
N LEU A 127 -5.66 -15.67 11.56
CA LEU A 127 -7.13 -15.57 11.63
C LEU A 127 -7.69 -15.93 13.01
N ALA A 128 -7.28 -17.05 13.60
CA ALA A 128 -7.79 -17.48 14.90
C ALA A 128 -7.50 -16.46 16.02
N PRO A 129 -6.30 -15.87 16.13
CA PRO A 129 -6.05 -14.77 17.06
C PRO A 129 -6.95 -13.55 16.80
N MET A 130 -7.11 -13.13 15.55
CA MET A 130 -7.99 -12.01 15.21
C MET A 130 -9.44 -12.26 15.63
N TYR A 131 -9.97 -13.47 15.39
CA TYR A 131 -11.35 -13.81 15.77
C TYR A 131 -11.55 -13.84 17.27
N ARG A 132 -10.58 -14.39 18.02
CA ARG A 132 -10.61 -14.35 19.48
C ARG A 132 -10.62 -12.92 20.01
N ASP A 133 -9.79 -12.05 19.45
CA ASP A 133 -9.62 -10.69 19.94
C ASP A 133 -10.83 -9.79 19.61
N ILE A 134 -11.51 -10.01 18.48
CA ILE A 134 -12.72 -9.24 18.13
C ILE A 134 -14.00 -9.79 18.76
N ALA A 135 -14.04 -11.06 19.16
CA ALA A 135 -15.25 -11.72 19.67
C ALA A 135 -16.04 -10.94 20.76
N PRO A 136 -15.39 -10.25 21.72
CA PRO A 136 -16.12 -9.43 22.70
C PRO A 136 -16.88 -8.24 22.10
N LEU A 137 -16.44 -7.75 20.94
CA LEU A 137 -17.02 -6.60 20.22
C LEU A 137 -17.96 -7.04 19.06
N ASP A 138 -17.83 -8.30 18.64
CA ASP A 138 -18.63 -8.91 17.58
C ASP A 138 -19.15 -10.31 17.98
N PRO A 139 -20.11 -10.39 18.94
CA PRO A 139 -20.57 -11.66 19.50
C PRO A 139 -21.32 -12.54 18.48
N HIS A 140 -21.74 -11.99 17.35
CA HIS A 140 -22.41 -12.72 16.28
C HIS A 140 -21.45 -13.20 15.19
N GLY A 141 -20.15 -12.88 15.28
CA GLY A 141 -19.14 -13.31 14.31
C GLY A 141 -19.39 -12.78 12.89
N VAL A 142 -19.90 -11.56 12.76
CA VAL A 142 -20.15 -10.91 11.47
C VAL A 142 -18.84 -10.58 10.74
N LEU A 143 -17.82 -10.13 11.47
CA LEU A 143 -16.51 -9.77 10.94
C LEU A 143 -15.56 -10.97 11.03
N GLN A 144 -15.72 -11.93 10.12
CA GLN A 144 -14.84 -13.09 9.97
C GLN A 144 -14.41 -13.31 8.52
N HIS A 145 -13.58 -14.32 8.28
CA HIS A 145 -13.05 -14.70 6.97
C HIS A 145 -12.34 -13.53 6.28
N GLU A 146 -12.71 -13.24 5.03
CA GLU A 146 -12.12 -12.17 4.22
C GLU A 146 -12.38 -10.76 4.78
N TRP A 147 -13.41 -10.61 5.62
CA TRP A 147 -13.95 -9.32 6.04
C TRP A 147 -13.23 -8.69 7.21
N LEU A 148 -12.36 -9.39 7.93
CA LEU A 148 -11.69 -8.82 9.09
C LEU A 148 -10.27 -8.36 8.79
N ASN A 149 -9.49 -9.15 8.03
CA ASN A 149 -8.06 -8.87 7.86
C ASN A 149 -7.83 -7.52 7.15
N ALA A 150 -7.02 -6.67 7.76
CA ALA A 150 -6.64 -5.35 7.27
C ALA A 150 -5.13 -5.19 7.11
N ARG A 151 -4.37 -6.29 7.02
CA ARG A 151 -2.94 -6.23 6.66
C ARG A 151 -2.75 -5.65 5.25
N GLY A 152 -1.57 -5.11 5.01
CA GLY A 152 -1.15 -4.51 3.73
C GLY A 152 -1.01 -5.52 2.59
N ALA A 153 -0.86 -6.81 2.91
CA ALA A 153 -1.15 -7.91 1.98
C ALA A 153 -1.96 -8.99 2.68
N ILE A 154 -2.97 -9.52 1.98
CA ILE A 154 -3.90 -10.48 2.56
C ILE A 154 -4.02 -11.71 1.67
N PRO A 155 -3.70 -12.90 2.19
CA PRO A 155 -4.01 -14.16 1.52
C PRO A 155 -5.53 -14.37 1.44
N ARG A 156 -6.05 -14.49 0.22
CA ARG A 156 -7.44 -14.86 -0.12
C ARG A 156 -7.44 -16.29 -0.65
N PHE A 157 -7.42 -17.28 0.25
CA PHE A 157 -7.34 -18.70 -0.11
C PHE A 157 -8.55 -19.21 -0.92
N ASP A 158 -9.69 -18.58 -0.74
CA ASP A 158 -10.92 -18.78 -1.51
C ASP A 158 -10.81 -18.31 -2.97
N ARG A 159 -9.81 -17.48 -3.29
CA ARG A 159 -9.47 -17.02 -4.65
C ARG A 159 -8.07 -17.45 -5.08
N ASN A 160 -7.36 -18.19 -4.22
CA ASN A 160 -5.96 -18.56 -4.38
C ASN A 160 -5.07 -17.39 -4.82
N ALA A 161 -5.20 -16.24 -4.13
CA ALA A 161 -4.43 -15.04 -4.44
C ALA A 161 -3.99 -14.27 -3.20
N ILE A 162 -2.87 -13.56 -3.28
CA ILE A 162 -2.47 -12.56 -2.29
C ILE A 162 -2.87 -11.17 -2.81
N GLU A 163 -3.72 -10.49 -2.05
CA GLU A 163 -4.18 -9.13 -2.34
C GLU A 163 -3.25 -8.11 -1.66
N VAL A 164 -2.46 -7.37 -2.44
CA VAL A 164 -1.61 -6.25 -1.98
C VAL A 164 -2.43 -4.95 -2.00
N ARG A 165 -2.41 -4.21 -0.88
CA ARG A 165 -3.34 -3.09 -0.60
C ARG A 165 -2.68 -1.78 -0.20
N VAL A 166 -1.35 -1.72 -0.28
CA VAL A 166 -0.55 -0.55 0.14
C VAL A 166 -0.36 0.50 -0.95
N ILE A 167 -0.98 0.33 -2.12
CA ILE A 167 -0.77 1.18 -3.30
C ILE A 167 -1.90 2.19 -3.40
N ASP A 168 -1.60 3.49 -3.30
CA ASP A 168 -2.59 4.53 -3.57
C ASP A 168 -3.01 4.49 -5.05
N VAL A 169 -4.26 4.90 -5.33
CA VAL A 169 -4.68 5.21 -6.71
C VAL A 169 -3.89 6.40 -7.24
N GLN A 170 -3.50 6.36 -8.51
CA GLN A 170 -2.71 7.41 -9.17
C GLN A 170 -3.56 8.39 -10.00
N GLU A 171 -2.91 9.35 -10.66
CA GLU A 171 -3.56 10.36 -11.50
C GLU A 171 -4.27 9.79 -12.73
N CYS A 172 -3.84 8.60 -13.21
CA CYS A 172 -4.43 7.94 -14.36
C CYS A 172 -4.15 6.43 -14.36
N PRO A 173 -4.95 5.61 -15.08
CA PRO A 173 -4.76 4.16 -15.14
C PRO A 173 -3.38 3.72 -15.66
N GLN A 174 -2.73 4.50 -16.53
CA GLN A 174 -1.39 4.19 -17.01
C GLN A 174 -0.35 4.22 -15.87
N ALA A 175 -0.47 5.16 -14.94
CA ALA A 175 0.38 5.23 -13.76
C ALA A 175 0.11 4.05 -12.81
N ASP A 176 -1.17 3.74 -12.55
CA ASP A 176 -1.57 2.58 -11.75
C ASP A 176 -0.97 1.27 -12.32
N LEU A 177 -1.12 1.04 -13.62
CA LEU A 177 -0.60 -0.15 -14.29
C LEU A 177 0.94 -0.20 -14.32
N ALA A 178 1.61 0.93 -14.45
CA ALA A 178 3.07 0.98 -14.38
C ALA A 178 3.58 0.55 -12.99
N ILE A 179 2.94 1.02 -11.92
CA ILE A 179 3.25 0.60 -10.54
C ILE A 179 2.95 -0.89 -10.35
N ALA A 180 1.81 -1.38 -10.84
CA ALA A 180 1.47 -2.80 -10.78
C ALA A 180 2.50 -3.66 -11.51
N ALA A 181 2.98 -3.22 -12.68
CA ALA A 181 4.02 -3.92 -13.44
C ALA A 181 5.37 -3.93 -12.69
N ALA A 182 5.79 -2.79 -12.15
CA ALA A 182 6.99 -2.69 -11.31
C ALA A 182 6.93 -3.59 -10.09
N ALA A 183 5.82 -3.56 -9.35
CA ALA A 183 5.62 -4.41 -8.19
C ALA A 183 5.67 -5.90 -8.56
N THR A 184 4.96 -6.27 -9.63
CA THR A 184 4.91 -7.67 -10.10
C THR A 184 6.29 -8.17 -10.53
N ALA A 185 7.08 -7.38 -11.26
CA ALA A 185 8.40 -7.80 -11.72
C ALA A 185 9.38 -8.00 -10.56
N VAL A 186 9.36 -7.11 -9.56
CA VAL A 186 10.22 -7.23 -8.37
C VAL A 186 9.78 -8.41 -7.50
N ILE A 187 8.47 -8.58 -7.28
CA ILE A 187 7.94 -9.75 -6.57
C ILE A 187 8.32 -11.04 -7.30
N ARG A 188 8.23 -11.06 -8.63
CA ARG A 188 8.63 -12.23 -9.42
C ARG A 188 10.12 -12.55 -9.27
N ALA A 189 10.98 -11.54 -9.30
CA ALA A 189 12.42 -11.72 -9.10
C ALA A 189 12.73 -12.28 -7.69
N LEU A 190 12.05 -11.79 -6.65
CA LEU A 190 12.14 -12.36 -5.30
C LEU A 190 11.59 -13.80 -5.24
N TYR A 191 10.44 -14.05 -5.86
CA TYR A 191 9.81 -15.36 -5.93
C TYR A 191 10.74 -16.41 -6.56
N ASP A 192 11.47 -16.02 -7.61
CA ASP A 192 12.44 -16.87 -8.32
C ASP A 192 13.83 -16.94 -7.62
N ASP A 193 13.93 -16.51 -6.37
CA ASP A 193 15.16 -16.49 -5.56
C ASP A 193 16.33 -15.73 -6.23
N ARG A 194 16.03 -14.76 -7.10
CA ARG A 194 17.05 -14.06 -7.91
C ARG A 194 18.10 -13.35 -7.06
N TRP A 195 17.68 -12.73 -5.96
CA TRP A 195 18.56 -11.96 -5.08
C TRP A 195 18.81 -12.63 -3.74
N SER A 196 17.81 -13.33 -3.21
CA SER A 196 17.90 -14.00 -1.92
C SER A 196 17.09 -15.31 -1.92
N PRO A 197 17.58 -16.38 -1.30
CA PRO A 197 16.82 -17.63 -1.16
C PRO A 197 15.59 -17.46 -0.25
N LEU A 198 14.51 -18.18 -0.55
CA LEU A 198 13.27 -18.22 0.24
C LEU A 198 13.48 -18.26 1.76
N ALA A 199 14.39 -19.11 2.25
CA ALA A 199 14.64 -19.26 3.68
C ALA A 199 15.13 -17.96 4.33
N MET A 200 15.94 -17.16 3.62
CA MET A 200 16.37 -15.85 4.09
C MET A 200 15.23 -14.84 4.06
N GLN A 201 14.38 -14.88 3.01
CA GLN A 201 13.22 -14.02 2.89
C GLN A 201 12.20 -14.27 4.02
N GLN A 202 11.93 -15.53 4.34
CA GLN A 202 11.01 -15.93 5.41
C GLN A 202 11.53 -15.57 6.81
N ALA A 203 12.84 -15.69 7.03
CA ALA A 203 13.49 -15.33 8.29
C ALA A 203 13.55 -13.82 8.54
N PHE A 204 13.30 -12.99 7.51
CA PHE A 204 13.37 -11.54 7.67
C PHE A 204 12.22 -11.01 8.54
N GLY A 205 12.61 -10.27 9.60
CA GLY A 205 11.71 -9.87 10.67
C GLY A 205 10.67 -8.82 10.23
N THR A 206 9.41 -9.06 10.59
CA THR A 206 8.29 -8.14 10.30
C THR A 206 8.51 -6.73 10.85
N GLU A 207 9.14 -6.59 12.03
CA GLU A 207 9.39 -5.28 12.64
C GLU A 207 10.35 -4.41 11.82
N ALA A 208 11.40 -5.02 11.25
CA ALA A 208 12.34 -4.29 10.38
C ALA A 208 11.63 -3.78 9.11
N LEU A 209 10.79 -4.62 8.50
CA LEU A 209 9.97 -4.25 7.35
C LEU A 209 8.97 -3.14 7.70
N ALA A 210 8.34 -3.21 8.87
CA ALA A 210 7.41 -2.19 9.32
C ALA A 210 8.08 -0.82 9.54
N ARG A 211 9.31 -0.79 10.09
CA ARG A 211 10.09 0.47 10.21
C ARG A 211 10.34 1.13 8.85
N ILE A 212 10.71 0.34 7.84
CA ILE A 212 10.92 0.84 6.47
C ILE A 212 9.62 1.34 5.87
N LEU A 213 8.52 0.61 6.08
CA LEU A 213 7.19 1.01 5.61
C LEU A 213 6.79 2.37 6.18
N LEU A 214 6.93 2.55 7.50
CA LEU A 214 6.58 3.81 8.17
C LEU A 214 7.43 5.00 7.67
N ALA A 215 8.72 4.77 7.38
CA ALA A 215 9.57 5.77 6.76
C ALA A 215 9.08 6.13 5.35
N CYS A 216 8.72 5.13 4.53
CA CYS A 216 8.21 5.36 3.18
C CYS A 216 6.80 5.99 3.18
N ILE A 217 5.94 5.69 4.16
CA ILE A 217 4.65 6.37 4.33
C ILE A 217 4.86 7.87 4.56
N ARG A 218 5.85 8.22 5.38
CA ARG A 218 6.18 9.61 5.68
C ARG A 218 6.84 10.31 4.50
N ASP A 219 7.97 9.79 4.03
CA ASP A 219 8.91 10.50 3.17
C ASP A 219 8.97 9.96 1.73
N ALA A 220 8.24 8.86 1.44
CA ALA A 220 8.18 8.17 0.16
C ALA A 220 9.58 7.88 -0.44
N ASP A 221 9.82 8.26 -1.69
CA ASP A 221 11.10 8.08 -2.41
C ASP A 221 12.31 8.66 -1.68
N GLN A 222 12.12 9.61 -0.76
CA GLN A 222 13.21 10.22 0.00
C GLN A 222 13.48 9.55 1.34
N ALA A 223 12.68 8.56 1.73
CA ALA A 223 12.90 7.78 2.94
C ALA A 223 14.27 7.10 2.91
N VAL A 224 15.02 7.23 4.01
CA VAL A 224 16.33 6.60 4.15
C VAL A 224 16.15 5.16 4.62
N ILE A 225 16.78 4.23 3.92
CA ILE A 225 16.85 2.82 4.25
C ILE A 225 18.31 2.53 4.62
N ASP A 226 18.57 2.27 5.89
CA ASP A 226 19.89 1.99 6.46
C ASP A 226 20.03 0.53 6.96
N ASP A 227 19.04 -0.32 6.65
CA ASP A 227 19.08 -1.75 6.95
C ASP A 227 19.81 -2.52 5.85
N ALA A 228 21.13 -2.68 6.02
CA ALA A 228 21.95 -3.43 5.08
C ALA A 228 21.50 -4.90 4.90
N GLY A 229 20.80 -5.48 5.88
CA GLY A 229 20.22 -6.82 5.76
C GLY A 229 19.10 -6.84 4.73
N TYR A 230 18.18 -5.88 4.84
CA TYR A 230 17.08 -5.70 3.89
C TYR A 230 17.58 -5.43 2.47
N LEU A 231 18.53 -4.49 2.32
CA LEU A 231 19.09 -4.12 1.01
C LEU A 231 19.74 -5.32 0.30
N ARG A 232 20.44 -6.18 1.04
CA ARG A 232 20.96 -7.45 0.50
C ARG A 232 19.88 -8.41 0.02
N MET A 233 18.70 -8.44 0.65
CA MET A 233 17.58 -9.29 0.21
C MET A 233 17.04 -8.90 -1.17
N LEU A 234 17.21 -7.64 -1.54
CA LEU A 234 16.84 -7.07 -2.83
C LEU A 234 18.04 -6.96 -3.79
N GLY A 235 19.20 -7.51 -3.41
CA GLY A 235 20.42 -7.48 -4.21
C GLY A 235 21.01 -6.09 -4.39
N PHE A 236 20.60 -5.09 -3.60
CA PHE A 236 21.13 -3.73 -3.70
C PHE A 236 22.59 -3.69 -3.24
N PRO A 237 23.50 -3.00 -3.97
CA PRO A 237 24.95 -3.14 -3.76
C PRO A 237 25.46 -2.45 -2.50
N ASP A 238 24.80 -1.37 -2.05
CA ASP A 238 25.23 -0.57 -0.91
C ASP A 238 24.49 -0.90 0.40
N ARG A 239 24.98 -0.33 1.50
CA ARG A 239 24.45 -0.57 2.86
C ARG A 239 23.40 0.44 3.31
N HIS A 240 23.22 1.51 2.55
CA HIS A 240 22.19 2.51 2.76
C HIS A 240 21.79 3.12 1.42
N CYS A 241 20.56 3.59 1.32
CA CYS A 241 20.09 4.39 0.18
C CYS A 241 18.81 5.14 0.53
N ARG A 242 18.36 5.99 -0.36
CA ARG A 242 16.97 6.45 -0.40
C ARG A 242 16.09 5.41 -1.09
N ALA A 243 14.82 5.32 -0.71
CA ALA A 243 13.89 4.37 -1.31
C ALA A 243 13.72 4.55 -2.83
N GLY A 244 13.83 5.79 -3.35
CA GLY A 244 13.82 6.06 -4.79
C GLY A 244 15.07 5.52 -5.53
N GLU A 245 16.23 5.52 -4.87
CA GLU A 245 17.46 4.92 -5.43
C GLU A 245 17.33 3.40 -5.50
N LEU A 246 16.71 2.79 -4.49
CA LEU A 246 16.38 1.37 -4.50
C LEU A 246 15.39 1.01 -5.61
N TRP A 247 14.32 1.80 -5.80
CA TRP A 247 13.38 1.57 -6.91
C TRP A 247 14.03 1.70 -8.29
N ARG A 248 14.91 2.69 -8.48
CA ARG A 248 15.68 2.83 -9.72
C ARG A 248 16.49 1.57 -10.01
N TYR A 249 17.26 1.10 -9.03
CA TYR A 249 18.01 -0.15 -9.13
C TYR A 249 17.12 -1.36 -9.45
N LEU A 250 15.97 -1.50 -8.79
CA LEU A 250 15.05 -2.62 -9.00
C LEU A 250 14.40 -2.60 -10.39
N ILE A 251 14.03 -1.42 -10.89
CA ILE A 251 13.47 -1.27 -12.24
C ILE A 251 14.52 -1.63 -13.29
N GLU A 252 15.74 -1.07 -13.18
CA GLU A 252 16.86 -1.36 -14.08
C GLU A 252 17.22 -2.85 -14.11
N THR A 253 17.30 -3.49 -12.94
CA THR A 253 17.64 -4.91 -12.86
C THR A 253 16.52 -5.81 -13.35
N THR A 254 15.26 -5.38 -13.33
CA THR A 254 14.13 -6.09 -13.95
C THR A 254 13.91 -5.70 -15.42
N SER A 255 14.70 -4.77 -15.95
CA SER A 255 14.65 -4.27 -17.33
C SER A 255 13.30 -3.66 -17.73
N LEU A 256 12.52 -3.19 -16.74
CA LEU A 256 11.19 -2.62 -16.97
C LEU A 256 11.23 -1.23 -17.60
N GLU A 257 12.33 -0.50 -17.45
CA GLU A 257 12.59 0.79 -18.09
C GLU A 257 12.58 0.72 -19.62
N HIS A 258 12.83 -0.47 -20.18
CA HIS A 258 12.78 -0.74 -21.62
C HIS A 258 11.39 -1.21 -22.10
N SER A 259 10.42 -1.37 -21.18
CA SER A 259 9.04 -1.71 -21.55
C SER A 259 8.40 -0.57 -22.34
N VAL A 260 7.86 -0.90 -23.51
CA VAL A 260 7.14 0.06 -24.37
C VAL A 260 5.98 0.74 -23.63
N ASN A 261 5.29 0.01 -22.75
CA ASN A 261 4.09 0.53 -22.07
C ASN A 261 4.38 1.22 -20.74
N TRP A 262 5.46 0.82 -20.06
CA TRP A 262 5.72 1.20 -18.66
C TRP A 262 6.96 2.08 -18.47
N GLY A 263 7.88 2.09 -19.44
CA GLY A 263 9.16 2.77 -19.30
C GLY A 263 9.03 4.28 -19.07
N GLU A 264 8.17 4.97 -19.83
CA GLU A 264 7.93 6.41 -19.68
C GLU A 264 7.26 6.75 -18.33
N PRO A 265 6.12 6.13 -17.94
CA PRO A 265 5.53 6.36 -16.62
C PRO A 265 6.49 6.12 -15.46
N LEU A 266 7.23 5.02 -15.48
CA LEU A 266 8.19 4.70 -14.43
C LEU A 266 9.33 5.72 -14.38
N ARG A 267 9.83 6.18 -15.53
CA ARG A 267 10.86 7.21 -15.59
C ARG A 267 10.37 8.52 -14.97
N MET A 268 9.14 8.95 -15.28
CA MET A 268 8.56 10.13 -14.64
C MET A 268 8.52 10.00 -13.11
N MET A 269 8.07 8.85 -12.59
CA MET A 269 8.03 8.61 -11.14
C MET A 269 9.43 8.56 -10.51
N LEU A 270 10.42 7.99 -11.19
CA LEU A 270 11.78 7.88 -10.68
C LEU A 270 12.53 9.23 -10.69
N ASP A 271 12.28 10.07 -11.71
CA ASP A 271 13.00 11.32 -11.90
C ASP A 271 12.34 12.49 -11.13
N HIS A 272 11.01 12.50 -11.06
CA HIS A 272 10.26 13.56 -10.38
C HIS A 272 9.74 13.14 -9.00
N GLY A 273 9.78 11.86 -8.66
CA GLY A 273 9.20 11.31 -7.44
C GLY A 273 7.74 10.86 -7.62
N PRO A 274 7.15 10.28 -6.57
CA PRO A 274 5.77 9.79 -6.57
C PRO A 274 4.79 10.97 -6.75
N LEU A 275 3.54 10.66 -7.11
CA LEU A 275 2.52 11.67 -7.37
C LEU A 275 2.37 12.66 -6.21
N ALA A 276 2.42 12.21 -4.95
CA ALA A 276 2.33 13.07 -3.79
C ALA A 276 3.41 14.16 -3.76
N ARG A 277 4.64 13.85 -4.21
CA ARG A 277 5.73 14.83 -4.28
C ARG A 277 5.49 15.85 -5.39
N ARG A 278 5.03 15.39 -6.56
CA ARG A 278 4.64 16.27 -7.68
C ARG A 278 3.49 17.21 -7.29
N ILE A 279 2.48 16.71 -6.57
CA ILE A 279 1.38 17.54 -6.03
C ILE A 279 1.93 18.59 -5.07
N LEU A 280 2.78 18.21 -4.10
CA LEU A 280 3.36 19.17 -3.15
C LEU A 280 4.18 20.26 -3.85
N ARG A 281 4.98 19.91 -4.86
CA ARG A 281 5.74 20.88 -5.66
C ARG A 281 4.84 21.81 -6.45
N ALA A 282 3.82 21.27 -7.12
CA ALA A 282 2.86 22.06 -7.87
C ALA A 282 2.10 23.03 -6.94
N VAL A 283 1.69 22.62 -5.75
CA VAL A 283 1.07 23.53 -4.77
C VAL A 283 2.06 24.61 -4.30
N GLY A 284 3.32 24.24 -4.07
CA GLY A 284 4.36 25.15 -3.61
C GLY A 284 4.11 25.63 -2.19
N THR A 285 4.38 26.91 -1.90
CA THR A 285 4.17 27.49 -0.56
C THR A 285 2.76 28.05 -0.36
N ASP A 286 1.97 28.18 -1.42
CA ASP A 286 0.59 28.68 -1.35
C ASP A 286 -0.39 27.53 -1.13
N HIS A 287 -0.70 27.26 0.14
CA HIS A 287 -1.70 26.26 0.53
C HIS A 287 -3.13 26.82 0.56
N SER A 288 -3.41 27.92 -0.17
CA SER A 288 -4.77 28.45 -0.28
C SER A 288 -5.71 27.41 -0.92
N LYS A 289 -7.00 27.53 -0.58
CA LYS A 289 -8.04 26.66 -1.15
C LYS A 289 -8.06 26.75 -2.68
N ASP A 290 -7.90 27.94 -3.24
CA ASP A 290 -7.94 28.17 -4.68
C ASP A 290 -6.74 27.52 -5.38
N ARG A 291 -5.54 27.62 -4.79
CA ARG A 291 -4.36 26.93 -5.33
C ARG A 291 -4.53 25.41 -5.30
N LEU A 292 -4.97 24.86 -4.17
CA LEU A 292 -5.25 23.43 -4.06
C LEU A 292 -6.33 22.98 -5.06
N GLN A 293 -7.40 23.76 -5.21
CA GLN A 293 -8.45 23.46 -6.19
C GLN A 293 -7.92 23.44 -7.62
N SER A 294 -7.08 24.41 -8.00
CA SER A 294 -6.44 24.44 -9.31
C SER A 294 -5.59 23.19 -9.58
N VAL A 295 -4.74 22.78 -8.62
CA VAL A 295 -3.89 21.59 -8.78
C VAL A 295 -4.72 20.30 -8.87
N TYR A 296 -5.73 20.14 -8.01
CA TYR A 296 -6.57 18.94 -8.05
C TYR A 296 -7.57 18.91 -9.22
N LEU A 297 -7.91 20.06 -9.81
CA LEU A 297 -8.63 20.11 -11.09
C LEU A 297 -7.73 19.60 -12.23
N GLU A 298 -6.47 20.04 -12.28
CA GLU A 298 -5.50 19.54 -13.25
C GLU A 298 -5.29 18.02 -13.12
N LEU A 299 -5.32 17.47 -11.89
CA LEU A 299 -5.33 16.01 -11.70
C LEU A 299 -6.57 15.33 -12.29
N CYS A 300 -7.76 15.93 -12.14
CA CYS A 300 -8.96 15.41 -12.81
C CYS A 300 -8.84 15.47 -14.33
N ASP A 301 -8.25 16.54 -14.88
CA ASP A 301 -7.98 16.67 -16.31
C ASP A 301 -6.95 15.63 -16.79
N CYS A 302 -5.96 15.29 -15.96
CA CYS A 302 -5.02 14.20 -16.23
C CYS A 302 -5.72 12.85 -16.30
N LEU A 303 -6.64 12.57 -15.38
CA LEU A 303 -7.45 11.35 -15.39
C LEU A 303 -8.31 11.24 -16.64
N GLU A 304 -9.02 12.32 -17.00
CA GLU A 304 -9.88 12.38 -18.18
C GLU A 304 -9.08 12.18 -19.48
N ALA A 305 -7.89 12.80 -19.58
CA ALA A 305 -7.03 12.70 -20.75
C ALA A 305 -6.12 11.46 -20.77
N GLY A 306 -6.11 10.65 -19.70
CA GLY A 306 -5.23 9.49 -19.57
C GLY A 306 -3.73 9.81 -19.58
N ARG A 307 -3.35 10.99 -19.08
CA ARG A 307 -1.95 11.46 -19.05
C ARG A 307 -1.39 11.52 -17.64
N LEU A 308 -0.07 11.52 -17.53
CA LEU A 308 0.61 11.71 -16.26
C LEU A 308 0.61 13.19 -15.85
N PHE A 309 0.63 13.44 -14.54
CA PHE A 309 0.67 14.79 -13.98
C PHE A 309 2.11 15.32 -13.95
N ALA A 310 2.43 16.34 -14.74
CA ALA A 310 3.72 17.02 -14.65
C ALA A 310 3.61 18.25 -13.73
N ASP A 311 4.59 18.43 -12.84
CA ASP A 311 4.68 19.56 -11.90
C ASP A 311 5.21 20.85 -12.54
#